data_AF-A0A974U362-F1
#
_entry.id   AF-A0A974U362-F1
#
_cell.length_a   1.000
_cell.length_b   1.000
_cell.length_c   1.000
_cell.angle_alpha   90.00
_cell.angle_beta   90.00
_cell.angle_gamma   90.00
#
_symmetry.space_group_name_H-M   'P 1'
#
loop_
_entity.id
_entity.type
_entity.pdbx_description
1 polymer ?
#
loop_
_entity_poly.entity_id
_entity_poly.type
_entity_poly.pdbx_seq_one_letter_code
_entity_poly.pdbx_strand_id
1 'polypeptide(L)' 'MNTIIQDILVFSTVLLAVAFIVKKYFYKKKAKKACGTDDCGCH' A
#
# COMPACT_ATOMS: atom_id res chain seq x y z
N MET A 1 -35.81 2.96 -4.84
CA MET A 1 -34.40 3.34 -4.98
C MET A 1 -33.84 3.57 -3.59
N ASN A 2 -33.14 2.59 -3.02
CA ASN A 2 -32.66 2.66 -1.63
C ASN A 2 -31.24 3.26 -1.65
N THR A 3 -31.13 4.57 -1.52
CA THR A 3 -29.86 5.32 -1.63
C THR A 3 -28.78 4.81 -0.67
N ILE A 4 -29.20 4.33 0.51
CA ILE A 4 -28.35 3.73 1.54
C ILE A 4 -27.40 2.66 0.99
N ILE A 5 -27.86 1.75 0.10
CA ILE A 5 -27.02 0.66 -0.41
C ILE A 5 -25.98 1.15 -1.44
N GLN A 6 -26.33 2.17 -2.23
CA GLN A 6 -25.40 2.79 -3.18
C GLN A 6 -24.35 3.62 -2.45
N ASP A 7 -24.74 4.39 -1.44
CA ASP A 7 -23.81 5.17 -0.63
C ASP A 7 -22.76 4.27 0.03
N ILE A 8 -23.17 3.14 0.60
CA ILE A 8 -22.25 2.15 1.18
C ILE A 8 -21.26 1.62 0.12
N LEU A 9 -21.73 1.32 -1.09
CA LEU A 9 -20.88 0.84 -2.18
C LEU A 9 -19.89 1.92 -2.65
N VAL A 10 -20.34 3.17 -2.79
CA VAL A 10 -19.50 4.30 -3.18
C VAL A 10 -18.44 4.57 -2.11
N PHE A 11 -18.81 4.63 -0.83
CA PHE A 11 -17.84 4.82 0.25
C PHE A 11 -16.85 3.66 0.35
N SER A 12 -17.32 2.41 0.20
CA SER A 12 -16.44 1.23 0.23
C SER A 12 -15.43 1.23 -0.92
N THR A 13 -15.86 1.56 -2.14
CA THR A 13 -14.97 1.62 -3.32
C THR A 13 -13.95 2.75 -3.21
N VAL A 14 -14.35 3.93 -2.71
CA VAL A 14 -13.43 5.05 -2.45
C VAL A 14 -12.43 4.68 -1.36
N LEU A 15 -12.88 4.08 -0.25
CA LEU A 15 -12.01 3.63 0.84
C LEU A 15 -10.99 2.59 0.35
N LEU A 16 -11.42 1.62 -0.46
CA LEU A 16 -10.54 0.61 -1.06
C LEU A 16 -9.52 1.24 -2.02
N ALA A 17 -9.93 2.20 -2.85
CA ALA A 17 -9.05 2.89 -3.77
C ALA A 17 -7.96 3.68 -3.03
N VAL A 18 -8.35 4.46 -2.01
CA VAL A 18 -7.42 5.21 -1.17
C VAL A 18 -6.49 4.26 -0.42
N ALA A 19 -7.03 3.21 0.20
CA ALA A 19 -6.21 2.21 0.90
C ALA A 19 -5.22 1.51 -0.03
N PHE A 20 -5.60 1.20 -1.27
CA PHE A 20 -4.73 0.60 -2.27
C PHE A 20 -3.60 1.54 -2.68
N ILE A 21 -3.90 2.83 -2.92
CA ILE A 21 -2.89 3.83 -3.28
C ILE A 21 -1.91 4.03 -2.11
N VAL A 22 -2.41 4.19 -0.89
CA VAL A 22 -1.58 4.31 0.31
C VAL A 22 -0.71 3.07 0.49
N LYS A 23 -1.27 1.87 0.36
CA LYS A 23 -0.52 0.61 0.45
C LYS A 23 0.54 0.47 -0.66
N LYS A 24 0.23 0.90 -1.88
CA LYS A 24 1.14 0.76 -3.02
C LYS A 24 2.31 1.73 -2.97
N TYR A 25 2.07 2.99 -2.60
CA TYR A 25 3.07 4.06 -2.70
C TYR A 25 3.73 4.41 -1.37
N PHE A 26 2.99 4.35 -0.26
CA PHE A 26 3.51 4.71 1.06
C PHE A 26 3.99 3.48 1.86
N TYR A 27 3.49 2.30 1.54
CA TYR A 27 3.99 1.04 2.10
C TYR A 27 5.21 0.52 1.33
N LYS A 28 6.27 1.32 1.24
CA LYS A 28 7.58 0.77 0.92
C LYS A 28 8.05 0.00 2.15
N LYS A 29 8.00 -1.34 2.09
CA LYS A 29 8.76 -2.15 3.05
C LYS A 29 10.18 -1.61 3.00
N LYS A 30 10.69 -1.07 4.11
CA LYS A 30 12.13 -0.88 4.24
C LYS A 30 12.72 -2.25 3.95
N ALA A 31 13.45 -2.38 2.85
CA ALA A 31 14.25 -3.56 2.63
C ALA A 31 15.04 -3.73 3.93
N LYS A 32 14.86 -4.87 4.63
CA LYS A 32 15.85 -5.27 5.61
C LYS A 32 17.14 -5.24 4.79
N LYS A 33 18.07 -4.35 5.13
CA LYS A 33 19.39 -4.36 4.54
C LYS A 33 19.96 -5.74 4.87
N ALA A 34 19.79 -6.67 3.95
CA ALA A 34 20.53 -7.90 3.88
C ALA A 34 21.67 -7.67 2.87
N CYS A 35 22.38 -6.54 3.02
CA CYS A 35 23.82 -6.62 3.01
C CYS A 35 24.16 -6.64 4.50
N GLY A 36 24.58 -7.80 4.99
CA GLY A 36 25.29 -7.84 6.27
C GLY A 36 26.51 -6.92 6.20
N THR A 37 27.09 -6.65 7.36
CA THR A 37 28.54 -6.44 7.54
C THR A 37 29.36 -6.43 6.25
N ASP A 38 30.02 -5.29 5.99
CA ASP A 38 31.24 -5.17 5.20
C ASP A 38 31.44 -6.18 4.07
N ASP A 39 30.67 -6.09 2.99
CA ASP A 39 31.17 -6.50 1.67
C ASP A 39 30.40 -5.75 0.59
N CYS A 40 30.92 -4.57 0.26
CA CYS A 40 30.50 -3.82 -0.91
C CYS A 40 31.11 -4.54 -2.11
N GLY A 41 30.30 -5.31 -2.84
CA GLY A 41 30.70 -6.22 -3.92
C GLY A 41 31.50 -5.59 -5.08
N CYS A 42 32.72 -5.17 -4.78
CA CYS A 42 33.78 -4.77 -5.67
C CYS A 42 34.99 -5.62 -5.28
N HIS A 43 35.27 -6.63 -6.12
CA HIS A 43 36.49 -7.43 -6.04
C HIS A 43 37.66 -6.61 -6.58
#